data_AF-A0A497SWM7-F1
#
_entry.id   AF-A0A497SWM7-F1
#
_cell.length_a   1.000
_cell.length_b   1.000
_cell.length_c   1.000
_cell.angle_alpha   90.00
_cell.angle_beta   90.00
_cell.angle_gamma   90.00
#
_symmetry.space_group_name_H-M   'P 1'
#
loop_
_entity.id
_entity.type
_entity.pdbx_description
1 polymer ?
#
loop_
_entity_poly.entity_id
_entity_poly.type
_entity_poly.pdbx_seq_one_letter_code
_entity_poly.pdbx_strand_id
1 'polypeptide(L)' 'MKKIRIRVKYGVKEELLPLVRLRGIGRVRARMLYNNGITSIEKLRKIPLESLEKLTGKALAKQIKEQVE' A
#
# COMPACT_ATOMS: atom_id res chain seq x y z
N MET A 1 16.37 20.29 -6.59
CA MET A 1 16.90 19.03 -6.00
C MET A 1 16.37 18.83 -4.57
N LYS A 2 15.33 18.00 -4.33
CA LYS A 2 14.83 17.68 -2.97
C LYS A 2 14.33 16.22 -2.80
N LYS A 3 14.84 15.25 -3.58
CA LYS A 3 14.36 13.84 -3.54
C LYS A 3 14.97 12.95 -2.44
N ILE A 4 15.98 13.42 -1.71
CA ILE A 4 16.76 12.56 -0.80
C ILE A 4 16.11 12.43 0.60
N ARG A 5 15.40 13.47 1.09
CA ARG A 5 14.90 13.50 2.48
C ARG A 5 13.74 12.52 2.76
N ILE A 6 13.00 12.09 1.74
CA ILE A 6 11.82 11.24 1.93
C ILE A 6 12.19 9.76 2.09
N ARG A 7 13.29 9.31 1.47
CA ARG A 7 13.78 7.92 1.55
C ARG A 7 14.26 7.55 2.96
N VAL A 8 14.85 8.51 3.67
CA VAL A 8 15.46 8.30 5.00
C VAL A 8 14.40 8.23 6.10
N LYS A 9 13.31 9.00 6.00
CA LYS A 9 12.29 9.11 7.07
C LYS A 9 11.44 7.84 7.24
N TYR A 10 11.25 7.05 6.19
CA TYR A 10 10.42 5.84 6.24
C TYR A 10 11.17 4.55 5.87
N GLY A 11 12.41 4.64 5.36
CA GLY A 11 13.17 3.47 4.90
C GLY A 11 12.48 2.70 3.76
N VAL A 12 11.60 3.38 3.03
CA VAL A 12 10.84 2.82 1.91
C VAL A 12 10.99 3.76 0.71
N LYS A 13 11.10 3.19 -0.49
CA LYS A 13 11.18 3.94 -1.75
C LYS A 13 9.97 4.88 -1.87
N GLU A 14 10.12 6.03 -2.54
CA GLU A 14 9.01 7.02 -2.73
C GLU A 14 7.72 6.36 -3.26
N GLU A 15 7.89 5.27 -3.99
CA GLU A 15 6.85 4.42 -4.57
C GLU A 15 5.90 3.77 -3.53
N LEU A 16 6.30 3.71 -2.26
CA LEU A 16 5.52 3.10 -1.16
C LEU A 16 4.73 4.14 -0.34
N LEU A 17 5.04 5.43 -0.50
CA LEU A 17 4.34 6.52 0.17
C LEU A 17 2.81 6.50 -0.01
N PRO A 18 2.24 6.24 -1.22
CA PRO A 18 0.79 6.22 -1.38
C PRO A 18 0.12 5.07 -0.61
N LEU A 19 0.83 3.95 -0.40
CA LEU A 19 0.29 2.79 0.32
C LEU A 19 0.37 2.96 1.83
N VAL A 20 1.48 3.50 2.33
CA VAL A 20 1.68 3.74 3.79
C VAL A 20 0.75 4.84 4.31
N ARG A 21 0.17 5.68 3.44
CA ARG A 21 -0.85 6.65 3.81
C ARG A 21 -2.21 6.04 4.16
N LEU A 22 -2.47 4.80 3.74
CA LEU A 22 -3.72 4.10 4.05
C LEU A 22 -3.71 3.63 5.50
N ARG A 23 -4.84 3.81 6.20
CA ARG A 23 -4.97 3.37 7.59
C ARG A 23 -4.86 1.85 7.65
N GLY A 24 -4.01 1.35 8.55
CA GLY A 24 -3.75 -0.09 8.71
C GLY A 24 -2.63 -0.67 7.83
N ILE A 25 -2.10 0.11 6.88
CA ILE A 25 -0.94 -0.28 6.07
C ILE A 25 0.34 0.34 6.66
N GLY A 26 1.05 -0.46 7.48
CA GLY A 26 2.40 -0.14 7.93
C GLY A 26 3.48 -0.49 6.89
N ARG A 27 4.75 -0.30 7.27
CA ARG A 27 5.93 -0.55 6.41
C ARG A 27 5.97 -1.99 5.85
N VAL A 28 5.67 -2.99 6.69
CA VAL A 28 5.70 -4.41 6.31
C VAL A 28 4.63 -4.73 5.26
N ARG A 29 3.39 -4.30 5.50
CA ARG A 29 2.27 -4.54 4.56
C ARG A 29 2.44 -3.74 3.27
N ALA A 30 2.91 -2.50 3.35
CA ALA A 30 3.24 -1.71 2.17
C ALA A 30 4.31 -2.42 1.33
N ARG A 31 5.35 -2.98 1.96
CA ARG A 31 6.38 -3.73 1.25
C ARG A 31 5.84 -5.01 0.62
N MET A 32 4.98 -5.74 1.32
CA MET A 32 4.33 -6.95 0.81
C MET A 32 3.44 -6.64 -0.41
N LEU A 33 2.62 -5.59 -0.34
CA LEU A 33 1.79 -5.14 -1.46
C LEU A 33 2.66 -4.76 -2.67
N TYR A 34 3.73 -4.01 -2.43
CA TYR A 34 4.68 -3.62 -3.47
C TYR A 34 5.40 -4.82 -4.10
N ASN A 35 5.81 -5.80 -3.30
CA ASN A 35 6.39 -7.05 -3.81
C ASN A 35 5.39 -7.85 -4.66
N ASN A 36 4.09 -7.73 -4.39
CA ASN A 36 3.00 -8.29 -5.20
C ASN A 36 2.61 -7.40 -6.40
N GLY A 37 3.45 -6.40 -6.75
CA GLY A 37 3.22 -5.51 -7.90
C GLY A 37 2.23 -4.39 -7.64
N ILE A 38 1.73 -4.22 -6.41
CA ILE A 38 0.78 -3.20 -6.01
C ILE A 38 1.56 -1.97 -5.54
N THR A 39 1.68 -0.99 -6.43
CA THR A 39 2.52 0.18 -6.22
C THR A 39 1.73 1.49 -6.13
N SER A 40 0.42 1.46 -6.40
CA SER A 40 -0.43 2.65 -6.43
C SER A 40 -1.86 2.35 -5.97
N ILE A 41 -2.58 3.42 -5.61
CA ILE A 41 -4.00 3.37 -5.25
C ILE A 41 -4.83 2.83 -6.42
N GLU A 42 -4.50 3.20 -7.67
CA GLU A 42 -5.18 2.66 -8.86
C GLU A 42 -5.06 1.14 -8.97
N LYS A 43 -3.88 0.58 -8.66
CA LYS A 43 -3.69 -0.88 -8.65
C LYS A 43 -4.47 -1.54 -7.53
N LEU A 44 -4.55 -0.92 -6.35
CA LEU A 44 -5.43 -1.37 -5.26
C LEU A 44 -6.91 -1.36 -5.67
N ARG A 45 -7.35 -0.34 -6.42
CA ARG A 45 -8.71 -0.25 -6.93
C ARG A 45 -8.99 -1.31 -8.01
N LYS A 46 -8.02 -1.62 -8.87
CA LYS A 46 -8.14 -2.67 -9.91
C LYS A 46 -8.06 -4.08 -9.35
N ILE A 47 -7.39 -4.29 -8.23
CA ILE A 47 -7.26 -5.62 -7.65
C ILE A 47 -8.60 -6.16 -7.12
N PRO A 48 -8.93 -7.43 -7.37
CA PRO A 48 -10.08 -8.09 -6.78
C PRO A 48 -9.98 -8.09 -5.26
N LEU A 49 -11.10 -7.88 -4.58
CA LEU A 49 -11.17 -7.89 -3.13
C LEU A 49 -10.58 -9.21 -2.58
N GLU A 50 -10.92 -10.35 -3.18
CA GLU A 50 -10.43 -11.68 -2.79
C GLU A 50 -8.90 -11.79 -2.80
N SER A 51 -8.23 -11.24 -3.81
CA SER A 51 -6.77 -11.23 -3.87
C SER A 51 -6.17 -10.35 -2.78
N LEU A 52 -6.81 -9.22 -2.49
CA LEU A 52 -6.40 -8.34 -1.41
C LEU A 52 -6.65 -8.98 -0.03
N GLU A 53 -7.77 -9.68 0.16
CA GLU A 53 -8.10 -10.43 1.38
C GLU A 53 -7.06 -11.51 1.68
N LYS A 54 -6.56 -12.21 0.65
CA LYS A 54 -5.50 -13.21 0.82
C LYS A 54 -4.16 -12.60 1.26
N LEU A 55 -3.87 -11.35 0.87
CA LEU A 55 -2.61 -10.67 1.18
C LEU A 55 -2.65 -9.91 2.52
N THR A 56 -3.75 -9.21 2.81
CA THR A 56 -3.85 -8.30 3.96
C THR A 56 -4.80 -8.78 5.04
N GLY A 57 -5.62 -9.78 4.76
CA GLY A 57 -6.74 -10.24 5.60
C GLY A 57 -8.05 -9.53 5.27
N LYS A 58 -9.18 -10.20 5.56
CA LYS A 58 -10.55 -9.74 5.21
C LYS A 58 -10.89 -8.34 5.72
N ALA A 59 -10.64 -8.08 7.01
CA ALA A 59 -10.97 -6.80 7.62
C ALA A 59 -10.18 -5.63 6.99
N LEU A 60 -8.88 -5.82 6.77
CA LEU A 60 -8.03 -4.78 6.21
C LEU A 60 -8.29 -4.58 4.71
N ALA A 61 -8.57 -5.64 3.96
CA ALA A 61 -8.90 -5.54 2.55
C ALA A 61 -10.18 -4.72 2.31
N LYS A 62 -11.22 -4.94 3.12
CA LYS A 62 -12.44 -4.11 3.10
C LYS A 62 -12.14 -2.65 3.41
N GLN A 63 -11.41 -2.38 4.50
CA GLN A 63 -11.03 -1.01 4.88
C GLN A 63 -10.19 -0.30 3.81
N ILE A 64 -9.29 -1.03 3.15
CA ILE A 64 -8.49 -0.48 2.06
C ILE A 64 -9.41 -0.15 0.89
N LYS A 65 -10.32 -1.07 0.53
CA LYS A 65 -11.25 -0.87 -0.58
C LYS A 65 -12.15 0.35 -0.34
N GLU A 66 -12.73 0.46 0.85
CA GLU A 66 -13.53 1.63 1.29
C GLU A 66 -12.73 2.94 1.25
N GLN A 67 -11.42 2.91 1.51
CA GLN A 67 -10.56 4.11 1.45
C GLN A 67 -10.14 4.51 0.03
N VAL A 68 -10.25 3.61 -0.94
CA VAL A 68 -9.86 3.85 -2.35
C VAL A 68 -11.06 3.87 -3.32
N GLU A 69 -12.25 3.59 -2.81
CA GLU A 69 -13.53 3.73 -3.50
C GLU A 69 -13.88 5.20 -3.69
#